data_AF-A0A1X4IU64-F1
#
_entry.id   AF-A0A1X4IU64-F1
#
_cell.length_a   1.000
_cell.length_b   1.000
_cell.length_c   1.000
_cell.angle_alpha   90.00
_cell.angle_beta   90.00
_cell.angle_gamma   90.00
#
_symmetry.space_group_name_H-M   'P 1'
#
loop_
_entity.id
_entity.type
_entity.pdbx_description
1 polymer ?
#
loop_
_entity_poly.entity_id
_entity_poly.type
_entity_poly.pdbx_seq_one_letter_code
_entity_poly.pdbx_strand_id
1 'polypeptide(L)'
;MNELHKAIGLGAHGVGVGSFAYFRRIFERLIQSRFDEFYETESWDPDTFRTARMDDKVGIIKSHIPDVLFENRKIYAVLSKGIHELTEEECLAAFPWLKSSIMFILDDDLRKKDELKQREQVANALAGFG
;
A
#
# COMPACT_ATOMS: atom_id res chain seq x y z
N MET A 1 8.88 -6.64 5.57
CA MET A 1 10.29 -6.75 5.13
C MET A 1 10.56 -7.88 4.14
N ASN A 2 10.07 -9.12 4.32
CA ASN A 2 10.44 -10.24 3.43
C ASN A 2 10.10 -10.01 1.94
N GLU A 3 8.92 -9.45 1.63
CA GLU A 3 8.51 -9.24 0.23
C GLU A 3 9.30 -8.15 -0.50
N LEU A 4 9.68 -7.07 0.18
CA LEU A 4 10.49 -6.01 -0.43
C LEU A 4 11.89 -6.53 -0.82
N HIS A 5 12.52 -7.30 0.06
CA HIS A 5 13.80 -7.94 -0.24
C HIS A 5 13.69 -8.92 -1.42
N LYS A 6 12.61 -9.71 -1.47
CA LYS A 6 12.35 -10.61 -2.60
C LYS A 6 12.16 -9.85 -3.92
N ALA A 7 11.37 -8.79 -3.92
CA ALA A 7 11.21 -7.93 -5.10
C ALA A 7 12.56 -7.37 -5.56
N ILE A 8 13.39 -6.89 -4.63
CA ILE A 8 14.69 -6.32 -4.94
C ILE A 8 15.65 -7.38 -5.50
N GLY A 9 15.71 -8.56 -4.87
CA GLY A 9 16.56 -9.65 -5.31
C GLY A 9 16.19 -10.15 -6.71
N LEU A 10 14.90 -10.31 -6.98
CA LEU A 10 14.42 -10.73 -8.31
C LEU A 10 14.82 -9.72 -9.40
N GLY A 11 14.60 -8.43 -9.16
CA GLY A 11 14.94 -7.38 -10.12
C GLY A 11 16.45 -7.32 -10.38
N ALA A 12 17.27 -7.49 -9.33
CA ALA A 12 18.72 -7.56 -9.46
C ALA A 12 19.22 -8.78 -10.26
N HIS A 13 18.44 -9.87 -10.29
CA HIS A 13 18.73 -11.07 -11.09
C HIS A 13 18.02 -11.08 -12.46
N GLY A 14 17.45 -9.96 -12.90
CA GLY A 14 16.80 -9.86 -14.21
C GLY A 14 15.41 -10.49 -14.27
N VAL A 15 14.74 -10.66 -13.12
CA VAL A 15 13.37 -11.18 -13.03
C VAL A 15 12.43 -10.02 -12.66
N GLY A 16 12.02 -9.26 -13.66
CA GLY A 16 11.14 -8.10 -13.56
C GLY A 16 9.70 -8.44 -13.19
N VAL A 17 9.06 -9.38 -13.89
CA VAL A 17 7.67 -9.78 -13.63
C VAL A 17 7.51 -10.33 -12.21
N GLY A 18 8.47 -11.16 -11.78
CA GLY A 18 8.55 -11.66 -10.41
C GLY A 18 8.65 -10.52 -9.38
N SER A 19 9.43 -9.48 -9.67
CA SER A 19 9.53 -8.30 -8.82
C SER A 19 8.21 -7.56 -8.68
N PHE A 20 7.48 -7.38 -9.79
CA PHE A 20 6.17 -6.75 -9.81
C PHE A 20 5.15 -7.52 -8.98
N ALA A 21 5.18 -8.86 -9.01
CA ALA A 21 4.32 -9.68 -8.18
C ALA A 21 4.51 -9.40 -6.68
N TYR A 22 5.75 -9.23 -6.22
CA TYR A 22 6.01 -8.87 -4.81
C TYR A 22 5.67 -7.43 -4.49
N PHE A 23 5.94 -6.47 -5.38
CA PHE A 23 5.51 -5.08 -5.16
C PHE A 23 3.99 -4.95 -5.08
N ARG A 24 3.25 -5.70 -5.91
CA ARG A 24 1.78 -5.76 -5.85
C ARG A 24 1.29 -6.26 -4.50
N ARG A 25 1.87 -7.35 -3.97
CA ARG A 25 1.50 -7.90 -2.65
C ARG A 25 1.76 -6.90 -1.53
N ILE A 26 2.87 -6.17 -1.59
CA ILE A 26 3.18 -5.10 -0.63
C ILE A 26 2.07 -4.04 -0.66
N PHE A 27 1.68 -3.58 -1.85
CA PHE A 27 0.62 -2.58 -2.01
C PHE A 27 -0.72 -3.11 -1.47
N GLU A 28 -1.15 -4.30 -1.91
CA GLU A 28 -2.40 -4.94 -1.47
C GLU A 28 -2.44 -5.10 0.05
N ARG A 29 -1.33 -5.54 0.65
CA ARG A 29 -1.22 -5.71 2.10
C ARG A 29 -1.33 -4.38 2.84
N LEU A 30 -0.75 -3.28 2.34
CA LEU A 30 -0.89 -1.97 2.97
C LEU A 30 -2.36 -1.55 3.06
N ILE A 31 -3.10 -1.70 1.96
CA ILE A 31 -4.52 -1.34 1.91
C ILE A 31 -5.35 -2.27 2.81
N GLN A 32 -5.13 -3.58 2.71
CA GLN A 32 -5.87 -4.55 3.52
C GLN A 32 -5.61 -4.37 5.01
N SER A 33 -4.35 -4.27 5.44
CA SER A 33 -4.01 -4.09 6.85
C SER A 33 -4.58 -2.80 7.42
N ARG A 34 -4.68 -1.73 6.61
CA ARG A 34 -5.30 -0.49 7.07
C ARG A 34 -6.81 -0.60 7.21
N PHE A 35 -7.46 -1.28 6.27
CA PHE A 35 -8.89 -1.57 6.39
C PHE A 35 -9.17 -2.39 7.65
N ASP A 36 -8.42 -3.47 7.87
CA ASP A 36 -8.58 -4.36 9.03
C ASP A 36 -8.39 -3.60 10.37
N GLU A 37 -7.57 -2.56 10.39
CA GLU A 37 -7.31 -1.73 11.58
C GLU A 37 -8.48 -0.80 11.94
N PHE A 38 -9.23 -0.31 10.95
CA PHE A 38 -10.20 0.79 11.15
C PHE A 38 -11.64 0.47 10.74
N TYR A 39 -11.94 -0.69 10.13
CA TYR A 39 -13.28 -0.94 9.61
C TYR A 39 -14.39 -0.92 10.69
N GLU A 40 -14.08 -1.36 11.92
CA GLU A 40 -15.05 -1.30 13.03
C GLU A 40 -15.23 0.13 13.54
N THR A 41 -14.14 0.86 13.74
CA THR A 41 -14.16 2.23 14.30
C THR A 41 -14.78 3.23 13.33
N GLU A 42 -14.54 3.07 12.03
CA GLU A 42 -15.11 3.91 10.98
C GLU A 42 -16.45 3.38 10.45
N SER A 43 -16.92 2.23 10.96
CA SER A 43 -18.15 1.56 10.49
C SER A 43 -18.17 1.31 8.98
N TRP A 44 -17.01 0.97 8.40
CA TRP A 44 -16.93 0.60 6.98
C TRP A 44 -17.48 -0.80 6.75
N ASP A 45 -18.27 -0.96 5.68
CA ASP A 45 -18.81 -2.26 5.29
C ASP A 45 -17.72 -3.18 4.69
N PRO A 46 -17.41 -4.33 5.33
CA PRO A 46 -16.44 -5.29 4.79
C PRO A 46 -16.81 -5.86 3.44
N ASP A 47 -18.10 -6.03 3.12
CA ASP A 47 -18.52 -6.60 1.85
C ASP A 47 -18.36 -5.62 0.69
N THR A 48 -18.72 -4.35 0.94
CA THR A 48 -18.42 -3.25 0.01
C THR A 48 -16.92 -3.15 -0.24
N PHE A 49 -16.10 -3.14 0.81
CA PHE A 49 -14.65 -3.05 0.63
C PHE A 49 -14.09 -4.26 -0.13
N ARG A 50 -14.47 -5.49 0.25
CA ARG A 50 -13.96 -6.73 -0.36
C ARG A 50 -14.19 -6.79 -1.86
N THR A 51 -15.37 -6.36 -2.31
CA THR A 51 -15.80 -6.41 -3.71
C THR A 51 -15.36 -5.19 -4.54
N ALA A 52 -14.95 -4.11 -3.88
CA ALA A 52 -14.47 -2.89 -4.53
C ALA A 52 -13.17 -3.09 -5.32
N ARG A 53 -12.99 -2.27 -6.37
CA ARG A 53 -11.71 -2.20 -7.10
C ARG A 53 -10.66 -1.55 -6.21
N MET A 54 -9.38 -1.77 -6.51
CA MET A 54 -8.31 -1.22 -5.67
C MET A 54 -8.34 0.33 -5.58
N ASP A 55 -8.74 1.01 -6.65
CA ASP A 55 -8.89 2.47 -6.65
C ASP A 55 -9.94 2.92 -5.61
N ASP A 56 -11.09 2.24 -5.59
CA ASP A 56 -12.18 2.48 -4.66
C ASP A 56 -11.78 2.10 -3.22
N LYS A 57 -11.06 0.99 -3.04
CA LYS A 57 -10.52 0.57 -1.74
C LYS A 57 -9.62 1.64 -1.13
N VAL A 58 -8.72 2.22 -1.93
CA VAL A 58 -7.86 3.33 -1.52
C VAL A 58 -8.69 4.57 -1.17
N GLY A 59 -9.80 4.80 -1.87
CA GLY A 59 -10.77 5.85 -1.56
C GLY A 59 -11.45 5.66 -0.20
N ILE A 60 -11.91 4.44 0.11
CA ILE A 60 -12.59 4.11 1.38
C ILE A 60 -11.70 4.46 2.57
N ILE A 61 -10.41 4.09 2.51
CA ILE A 61 -9.48 4.24 3.63
C ILE A 61 -8.66 5.55 3.60
N LYS A 62 -9.01 6.51 2.73
CA LYS A 62 -8.20 7.70 2.42
C LYS A 62 -7.72 8.45 3.68
N SER A 63 -8.59 8.65 4.66
CA SER A 63 -8.27 9.39 5.90
C SER A 63 -7.17 8.72 6.74
N HIS A 64 -6.92 7.43 6.52
CA HIS A 64 -6.05 6.59 7.32
C HIS A 64 -4.80 6.12 6.58
N ILE A 65 -4.55 6.63 5.37
CA ILE A 65 -3.35 6.35 4.58
C ILE A 65 -2.56 7.63 4.28
N PRO A 66 -1.28 7.48 3.90
CA PRO A 66 -0.51 8.51 3.21
C PRO A 66 -1.22 9.18 2.03
N ASP A 67 -1.13 10.51 1.93
CA ASP A 67 -1.57 11.25 0.72
C ASP A 67 -0.79 10.76 -0.51
N VAL A 68 0.51 10.48 -0.34
CA VAL A 68 1.36 9.91 -1.38
C VAL A 68 0.77 8.62 -1.94
N LEU A 69 0.26 7.72 -1.09
CA LEU A 69 -0.36 6.48 -1.55
C LEU A 69 -1.63 6.79 -2.34
N PHE A 70 -2.47 7.68 -1.82
CA PHE A 70 -3.73 8.05 -2.45
C PHE A 70 -3.52 8.71 -3.83
N GLU A 71 -2.59 9.66 -3.91
CA GLU A 71 -2.25 10.36 -5.15
C GLU A 71 -1.62 9.43 -6.19
N ASN A 72 -0.81 8.47 -5.73
CA ASN A 72 -0.09 7.53 -6.58
C ASN A 72 -0.77 6.16 -6.70
N ARG A 73 -2.05 6.04 -6.36
CA ARG A 73 -2.81 4.77 -6.40
C ARG A 73 -2.84 4.07 -7.76
N LYS A 74 -2.59 4.82 -8.85
CA LYS A 74 -2.38 4.28 -10.20
C LYS A 74 -1.19 3.32 -10.31
N ILE A 75 -0.24 3.36 -9.38
CA ILE A 75 0.85 2.38 -9.27
C ILE A 75 0.30 0.96 -9.22
N TYR A 76 -0.84 0.73 -8.56
CA TYR A 76 -1.45 -0.60 -8.54
C TYR A 76 -1.85 -1.09 -9.94
N ALA A 77 -2.36 -0.20 -10.80
CA ALA A 77 -2.69 -0.56 -12.18
C ALA A 77 -1.43 -0.94 -12.98
N VAL A 78 -0.32 -0.22 -12.77
CA VAL A 78 0.98 -0.55 -13.39
C VAL A 78 1.48 -1.91 -12.89
N LEU A 79 1.40 -2.15 -11.59
CA LEU A 79 1.79 -3.43 -10.98
C LEU A 79 0.96 -4.60 -11.52
N SER A 80 -0.36 -4.42 -11.63
CA SER A 80 -1.24 -5.43 -12.19
C SER A 80 -0.94 -5.66 -13.67
N LYS A 81 -0.72 -4.61 -14.46
CA LYS A 81 -0.35 -4.72 -15.87
C LYS A 81 0.97 -5.48 -16.05
N GLY A 82 1.97 -5.19 -15.22
CA GLY A 82 3.26 -5.88 -15.31
C GLY A 82 3.21 -7.39 -15.09
N ILE A 83 2.24 -7.87 -14.31
CA ILE A 83 2.07 -9.31 -14.06
C ILE A 83 1.34 -10.03 -15.20
N HIS A 84 0.44 -9.33 -15.90
CA HIS A 84 -0.48 -9.94 -16.85
C HIS A 84 -0.12 -9.69 -18.32
N GLU A 85 0.54 -8.57 -18.61
CA GLU A 85 0.64 -8.04 -19.97
C GLU A 85 2.05 -7.64 -20.39
N LEU A 86 2.95 -7.30 -19.44
CA LEU A 86 4.29 -6.83 -19.78
C LEU A 86 5.30 -7.98 -19.85
N THR A 87 6.33 -7.76 -20.65
CA THR A 87 7.53 -8.60 -20.74
C THR A 87 8.47 -8.41 -19.54
N GLU A 88 9.44 -9.30 -19.39
CA GLU A 88 10.50 -9.16 -18.39
C GLU A 88 11.30 -7.86 -18.59
N GLU A 89 11.64 -7.54 -19.85
CA GLU A 89 12.41 -6.35 -20.21
C GLU A 89 11.66 -5.06 -19.87
N GLU A 90 10.36 -5.00 -20.17
CA GLU A 90 9.51 -3.85 -19.81
C GLU A 90 9.39 -3.68 -18.29
N CYS A 91 9.24 -4.79 -17.55
CA CYS A 91 9.20 -4.75 -16.09
C CYS A 91 10.55 -4.30 -15.50
N LEU A 92 11.66 -4.78 -16.04
CA LEU A 92 13.01 -4.38 -15.62
C LEU A 92 13.29 -2.90 -15.94
N ALA A 93 12.85 -2.40 -17.08
CA ALA A 93 12.95 -0.98 -17.42
C ALA A 93 12.17 -0.09 -16.44
N ALA A 94 11.00 -0.55 -16.00
CA ALA A 94 10.18 0.16 -15.02
C ALA A 94 10.63 -0.03 -13.55
N PHE A 95 11.40 -1.08 -13.28
CA PHE A 95 11.79 -1.47 -11.93
C PHE A 95 12.43 -0.34 -11.09
N PRO A 96 13.38 0.48 -11.59
CA PRO A 96 14.04 1.49 -10.77
C PRO A 96 13.09 2.53 -10.19
N TRP A 97 12.21 3.10 -11.02
CA TRP A 97 11.27 4.12 -10.55
C TRP A 97 10.16 3.51 -9.69
N LEU A 98 9.71 2.30 -10.01
CA LEU A 98 8.69 1.59 -9.26
C LEU A 98 9.19 1.22 -7.86
N LYS A 99 10.42 0.72 -7.74
CA LYS A 99 11.09 0.44 -6.46
C LYS A 99 11.12 1.69 -5.59
N SER A 100 11.60 2.82 -6.12
CA SER A 100 11.65 4.08 -5.37
C SER A 100 10.26 4.54 -4.93
N SER A 101 9.25 4.38 -5.78
CA SER A 101 7.87 4.75 -5.47
C SER A 101 7.29 3.91 -4.33
N ILE A 102 7.50 2.58 -4.36
CA ILE A 102 7.04 1.68 -3.29
C ILE A 102 7.79 1.94 -1.98
N MET A 103 9.11 2.19 -2.03
CA MET A 103 9.88 2.54 -0.83
C MET A 103 9.36 3.85 -0.21
N PHE A 104 9.10 4.87 -1.02
CA PHE A 104 8.58 6.14 -0.53
C PHE A 104 7.18 5.98 0.11
N ILE A 105 6.30 5.19 -0.51
CA ILE A 105 4.98 4.87 0.07
C ILE A 105 5.12 4.15 1.42
N LEU A 106 6.04 3.19 1.53
CA LEU A 106 6.27 2.46 2.78
C LEU A 106 6.78 3.38 3.89
N ASP A 107 7.73 4.26 3.57
CA ASP A 107 8.26 5.22 4.54
C ASP A 107 7.18 6.22 5.01
N ASP A 108 6.30 6.65 4.10
CA ASP A 108 5.19 7.54 4.47
C ASP A 108 4.10 6.83 5.27
N ASP A 109 3.82 5.55 4.98
CA ASP A 109 2.88 4.75 5.79
C ASP A 109 3.38 4.56 7.22
N LEU A 110 4.70 4.38 7.42
CA LEU A 110 5.29 4.34 8.76
C LEU A 110 5.02 5.65 9.52
N ARG A 111 5.27 6.80 8.89
CA ARG A 111 4.97 8.11 9.50
C ARG A 111 3.48 8.26 9.82
N LYS A 112 2.61 7.86 8.89
CA LYS A 112 1.16 7.92 9.08
C LYS A 112 0.68 7.06 10.24
N LYS A 113 1.27 5.87 10.43
CA LYS A 113 0.97 5.00 11.58
C LYS A 113 1.34 5.65 12.90
N ASP A 114 2.51 6.29 12.98
CA ASP A 114 2.93 6.97 14.20
C ASP A 114 2.03 8.17 14.50
N GLU A 115 1.65 8.94 13.48
CA GLU A 115 0.68 10.04 13.58
C GLU A 115 -0.67 9.58 14.11
N LEU A 116 -1.24 8.49 13.57
CA LEU A 116 -2.54 7.95 13.99
C LEU A 116 -2.49 7.46 15.45
N LYS A 117 -1.42 6.75 15.84
CA LYS A 117 -1.21 6.32 17.23
C LYS A 117 -1.13 7.50 18.19
N GLN A 118 -0.40 8.56 17.84
CA GLN A 118 -0.30 9.76 18.67
C GLN A 118 -1.66 10.44 18.82
N ARG A 119 -2.44 10.55 17.73
CA ARG A 119 -3.80 11.10 17.77
C ARG A 119 -4.72 10.31 18.70
N GLU A 120 -4.67 8.98 18.63
CA GLU A 120 -5.43 8.09 19.50
C GLU A 120 -5.03 8.27 20.97
N GLN A 121 -3.72 8.33 21.27
CA GLN A 121 -3.23 8.58 22.63
C GLN A 121 -3.71 9.91 23.20
N VAL A 122 -3.69 10.98 22.39
CA VAL A 122 -4.21 12.29 22.80
C VAL A 122 -5.71 12.23 23.05
N ALA A 123 -6.48 11.59 22.16
CA ALA A 123 -7.92 11.45 22.33
C ALA A 123 -8.29 10.69 23.62
N ASN A 124 -7.61 9.57 23.88
CA ASN A 124 -7.81 8.76 25.09
C ASN A 124 -7.42 9.52 26.36
N ALA A 125 -6.33 10.28 26.33
CA ALA A 125 -5.92 11.11 27.46
C ALA A 125 -6.98 12.18 27.78
N LEU A 126 -7.51 12.87 26.75
CA LEU A 126 -8.56 13.87 26.93
C LEU A 126 -9.86 13.28 27.47
N ALA A 127 -10.27 12.10 27.00
CA ALA A 127 -11.46 11.41 27.51
C ALA A 127 -11.36 11.01 28.98
N GLY A 128 -10.15 10.80 29.51
CA GLY A 128 -9.92 10.49 30.93
C GLY A 128 -9.97 11.69 31.88
N PHE A 129 -10.00 12.92 31.36
CA PHE A 129 -10.13 14.15 32.15
C PHE A 129 -11.56 14.71 32.19
N GLY A 130 -12.49 14.14 31.41
CA GLY A 130 -13.92 14.49 31.39
C GLY A 130 -14.75 13.51 32.19
#